data_AF-A0A7J4TWR3-F1
#
_entry.id   AF-A0A7J4TWR3-F1
#
_cell.length_a   1.000
_cell.length_b   1.000
_cell.length_c   1.000
_cell.angle_alpha   90.00
_cell.angle_beta   90.00
_cell.angle_gamma   90.00
#
_symmetry.space_group_name_H-M   'P 1'
#
loop_
_entity.id
_entity.type
_entity.pdbx_description
1 polymer ?
#
loop_
_entity_poly.entity_id
_entity_poly.type
_entity_poly.pdbx_seq_one_letter_code
_entity_poly.pdbx_strand_id
1 'polypeptide(L)'
;RGPFAQPPVVTTPEAVDEAYQPSEPGVPRAIRESESRAIQRIIQEYGAPVEQASVFTGVPRQLMIGMIYAESGGQPLAVSPTACIGLGQFCGGT
;
A
#
# COMPACT_ATOMS: atom_id res chain seq x y z
N ARG A 1 7.79 -33.84 16.09
CA ARG A 1 6.76 -33.02 15.41
C ARG A 1 6.05 -32.23 16.50
N GLY A 2 6.46 -30.99 16.76
CA GLY A 2 5.81 -30.11 17.74
C GLY A 2 4.62 -29.38 17.12
N PRO A 3 3.67 -28.86 17.91
CA PRO A 3 2.58 -28.05 17.37
C PRO A 3 3.18 -26.70 16.95
N PHE A 4 3.14 -26.40 15.66
CA PHE A 4 3.34 -25.03 15.20
C PHE A 4 2.18 -24.20 15.75
N ALA A 5 2.43 -23.43 16.80
CA ALA A 5 1.52 -22.39 17.24
C ALA A 5 1.41 -21.38 16.10
N GLN A 6 0.22 -21.31 15.47
CA GLN A 6 -0.06 -20.24 14.53
C GLN A 6 -0.04 -18.92 15.32
N PRO A 7 0.67 -17.88 14.86
CA PRO A 7 0.60 -16.58 15.50
C PRO A 7 -0.84 -16.05 15.43
N PRO A 8 -1.31 -15.31 16.45
CA PRO A 8 -2.68 -14.81 16.47
C PRO A 8 -2.90 -13.89 15.27
N VAL A 9 -3.92 -14.21 14.47
CA VAL A 9 -4.38 -13.34 13.38
C VAL A 9 -5.01 -12.11 14.03
N VAL A 10 -4.41 -10.95 13.78
CA VAL A 10 -4.92 -9.66 14.27
C VAL A 10 -6.18 -9.32 13.49
N THR A 11 -7.34 -9.37 14.15
CA THR A 11 -8.67 -9.22 13.52
C THR A 11 -9.38 -7.92 13.86
N THR A 12 -8.80 -7.04 14.69
CA THR A 12 -9.44 -5.78 15.09
C THR A 12 -8.84 -4.59 14.32
N PRO A 13 -9.67 -3.68 13.77
CA PRO A 13 -9.19 -2.48 13.08
C PRO A 13 -8.23 -1.62 13.92
N GLU A 14 -8.44 -1.58 15.24
CA GLU A 14 -7.61 -0.84 16.21
C GLU A 14 -6.18 -1.40 16.30
N ALA A 15 -6.02 -2.73 16.17
CA ALA A 15 -4.71 -3.36 16.22
C ALA A 15 -3.91 -3.22 14.92
N VAL A 16 -4.57 -2.87 13.81
CA VAL A 16 -3.90 -2.51 12.54
C VAL A 16 -3.36 -1.09 12.60
N ASP A 17 -4.02 -0.19 13.36
CA ASP A 17 -3.57 1.19 13.58
C ASP A 17 -2.35 1.23 14.54
N GLU A 18 -2.33 0.39 15.59
CA GLU A 18 -1.17 0.20 16.47
C GLU A 18 0.04 -0.46 15.80
N ALA A 19 -0.18 -1.31 14.79
CA ALA A 19 0.89 -1.97 14.04
C ALA A 19 1.62 -1.03 13.06
N TYR A 20 1.06 0.15 12.77
CA TYR A 20 1.77 1.20 12.05
C TYR A 20 2.60 2.03 13.05
N GLN A 21 3.68 1.46 13.55
CA GLN A 21 4.76 2.25 14.15
C GLN A 21 5.76 2.63 13.05
N PRO A 22 5.76 3.87 12.51
CA PRO A 22 6.84 4.36 11.69
C PRO A 22 8.01 4.71 12.61
N SER A 23 8.72 3.69 13.10
CA SER A 23 9.87 3.83 13.99
C SER A 23 11.13 3.30 13.33
N GLU A 24 11.41 3.69 12.08
CA GLU A 24 12.79 3.65 11.59
C GLU A 24 13.50 4.93 12.04
N PRO A 25 14.45 4.85 13.01
CA PRO A 25 15.20 6.01 13.45
C PRO A 25 16.13 6.44 12.31
N GLY A 26 15.76 7.48 11.58
CA GLY A 26 16.61 8.02 10.52
C GLY A 26 15.91 8.87 9.45
N VAL A 27 14.58 8.72 9.28
CA VAL A 27 13.87 9.45 8.22
C VAL A 27 13.59 10.91 8.65
N PRO A 28 14.14 11.92 7.93
CA PRO A 28 13.84 13.32 8.19
C PRO A 28 12.35 13.59 8.19
N ARG A 29 11.87 14.42 9.12
CA ARG A 29 10.44 14.75 9.27
C ARG A 29 9.79 15.22 7.97
N ALA A 30 10.51 16.01 7.17
CA ALA A 30 10.04 16.49 5.88
C ALA A 30 9.72 15.36 4.89
N ILE A 31 10.49 14.27 4.93
CA ILE A 31 10.25 13.08 4.11
C ILE A 31 8.96 12.42 4.58
N ARG A 32 8.84 12.09 5.89
CA ARG A 32 7.61 11.50 6.46
C ARG A 32 6.33 12.29 6.14
N GLU A 33 6.39 13.62 6.24
CA GLU A 33 5.26 14.48 5.89
C GLU A 33 4.95 14.46 4.37
N SER A 34 5.98 14.35 3.52
CA SER A 34 5.78 14.22 2.08
C SER A 34 5.17 12.87 1.68
N GLU A 35 5.58 11.78 2.32
CA GLU A 35 5.01 10.44 2.13
C GLU A 35 3.55 10.40 2.58
N SER A 36 3.28 10.98 3.75
CA SER A 36 1.90 11.12 4.27
C SER A 36 0.99 11.87 3.30
N ARG A 37 1.50 12.95 2.67
CA ARG A 37 0.76 13.71 1.64
C ARG A 37 0.53 12.91 0.35
N ALA A 38 1.48 12.07 -0.05
CA ALA A 38 1.32 11.22 -1.22
C ALA A 38 0.25 10.15 -0.97
N ILE A 39 0.31 9.46 0.18
CA ILE A 39 -0.67 8.46 0.59
C ILE A 39 -2.08 9.06 0.72
N GLN A 40 -2.20 10.26 1.32
CA GLN A 40 -3.49 10.94 1.42
C GLN A 40 -4.10 11.27 0.05
N ARG A 41 -3.28 11.69 -0.93
CA ARG A 41 -3.75 11.92 -2.30
C ARG A 41 -4.25 10.64 -2.96
N ILE A 42 -3.50 9.54 -2.82
CA ILE A 42 -3.91 8.22 -3.33
C ILE A 42 -5.25 7.81 -2.71
N ILE A 43 -5.42 8.00 -1.40
CA ILE A 43 -6.67 7.71 -0.69
C ILE A 43 -7.83 8.56 -1.24
N GLN A 44 -7.61 9.85 -1.47
CA GLN A 44 -8.64 10.78 -1.94
C GLN A 44 -9.05 10.50 -3.38
N GLU A 45 -8.09 10.23 -4.27
CA GLU A 45 -8.34 10.04 -5.70
C GLU A 45 -8.79 8.62 -6.04
N TYR A 46 -8.18 7.60 -5.40
CA TYR A 46 -8.36 6.19 -5.76
C TYR A 46 -9.00 5.36 -4.65
N GLY A 47 -9.41 5.96 -3.53
CA GLY A 47 -9.96 5.22 -2.39
C GLY A 47 -11.18 4.37 -2.76
N ALA A 48 -12.13 4.91 -3.52
CA ALA A 48 -13.32 4.19 -3.95
C ALA A 48 -13.03 3.02 -4.92
N PRO A 49 -12.26 3.21 -6.02
CA PRO A 49 -11.92 2.09 -6.90
C PRO A 49 -11.03 1.04 -6.21
N VAL A 50 -10.14 1.45 -5.29
CA VAL A 50 -9.35 0.51 -4.49
C VAL A 50 -10.24 -0.29 -3.53
N GLU A 51 -11.25 0.32 -2.90
CA GLU A 51 -12.22 -0.40 -2.07
C GLU A 51 -12.95 -1.48 -2.88
N GLN A 52 -13.40 -1.15 -4.08
CA GLN A 52 -14.04 -2.11 -4.98
C GLN A 52 -13.09 -3.25 -5.37
N ALA A 53 -11.84 -2.94 -5.72
CA ALA A 53 -10.83 -3.94 -6.04
C ALA A 53 -10.49 -4.83 -4.84
N SER A 54 -10.43 -4.25 -3.63
CA SER A 54 -10.21 -4.95 -2.36
C SER A 54 -11.31 -5.98 -2.12
N VAL A 55 -12.57 -5.59 -2.27
CA VAL A 55 -13.72 -6.51 -2.15
C VAL A 55 -13.67 -7.61 -3.20
N PHE A 56 -13.34 -7.28 -4.45
CA PHE A 56 -13.33 -8.24 -5.54
C PHE A 56 -12.21 -9.28 -5.41
N THR A 57 -11.02 -8.87 -4.96
CA THR A 57 -9.83 -9.72 -4.91
C THR A 57 -9.56 -10.34 -3.55
N GLY A 58 -10.16 -9.81 -2.48
CA GLY A 58 -9.85 -10.15 -1.09
C GLY A 58 -8.53 -9.56 -0.59
N VAL A 59 -7.83 -8.75 -1.39
CA VAL A 59 -6.58 -8.11 -1.00
C VAL A 59 -6.88 -6.84 -0.19
N PRO A 60 -6.30 -6.65 1.02
CA PRO A 60 -6.61 -5.49 1.85
C PRO A 60 -6.34 -4.15 1.17
N ARG A 61 -7.30 -3.22 1.26
CA ARG A 61 -7.17 -1.84 0.76
C ARG A 61 -5.85 -1.17 1.14
N GLN A 62 -5.42 -1.29 2.39
CA GLN A 62 -4.17 -0.68 2.87
C GLN A 62 -2.95 -1.21 2.10
N LEU A 63 -2.92 -2.51 1.80
CA LEU A 63 -1.86 -3.14 1.02
C LEU A 63 -1.88 -2.65 -0.42
N MET A 64 -3.06 -2.55 -1.05
CA MET A 64 -3.18 -1.98 -2.39
C MET A 64 -2.71 -0.53 -2.47
N ILE A 65 -3.07 0.31 -1.49
CA ILE A 65 -2.61 1.71 -1.42
C ILE A 65 -1.09 1.76 -1.23
N GLY A 66 -0.55 0.90 -0.37
CA GLY A 66 0.89 0.76 -0.18
C GLY A 66 1.61 0.37 -1.47
N MET A 67 1.05 -0.56 -2.26
CA MET A 67 1.58 -0.93 -3.57
C MET A 67 1.54 0.25 -4.55
N ILE A 68 0.42 0.96 -4.66
CA ILE A 68 0.32 2.13 -5.55
C ILE A 68 1.37 3.20 -5.19
N TYR A 69 1.55 3.45 -3.89
CA TYR A 69 2.55 4.38 -3.40
C TYR A 69 3.98 3.93 -3.75
N ALA A 70 4.31 2.67 -3.49
CA ALA A 70 5.64 2.13 -3.76
C ALA A 70 5.99 2.06 -5.26
N GLU A 71 5.01 1.70 -6.10
CA GLU A 71 5.21 1.45 -7.53
C GLU A 71 5.20 2.74 -8.37
N SER A 72 4.28 3.67 -8.08
CA SER A 72 4.07 4.85 -8.92
C SER A 72 4.02 6.17 -8.14
N GLY A 73 4.07 6.13 -6.82
CA GLY A 73 3.80 7.31 -5.99
C GLY A 73 2.39 7.87 -6.17
N GLY A 74 1.47 7.10 -6.77
CA GLY A 74 0.13 7.55 -7.15
C GLY A 74 0.03 8.23 -8.53
N GLN A 75 1.05 8.13 -9.38
CA GLN A 75 1.05 8.73 -10.72
C GLN A 75 0.34 7.80 -11.74
N PRO A 76 -0.85 8.16 -12.26
CA PRO A 76 -1.63 7.26 -13.13
C PRO A 76 -1.01 7.04 -14.52
N LEU A 77 -0.12 7.94 -14.95
CA LEU A 77 0.61 7.84 -16.22
C LEU A 77 2.07 7.39 -16.03
N ALA A 78 2.39 6.76 -14.89
CA ALA A 78 3.73 6.25 -14.64
C ALA A 78 4.09 5.16 -15.65
N VAL A 79 5.28 5.26 -16.26
CA VAL A 79 5.83 4.27 -17.18
C VAL A 79 7.25 3.96 -16.76
N SER A 80 7.54 2.70 -16.45
CA SER A 80 8.90 2.27 -16.09
C SER A 80 9.77 2.03 -17.34
N PRO A 81 11.11 1.98 -17.17
CA PRO A 81 12.03 1.55 -18.23
C PRO A 81 11.77 0.13 -18.75
N THR A 82 11.07 -0.71 -17.97
CA THR A 82 10.70 -2.08 -18.34
C THR A 82 9.28 -2.17 -18.90
N ALA A 83 8.73 -1.05 -19.38
CA ALA A 83 7.39 -0.95 -19.98
C ALA A 83 6.24 -1.36 -19.04
N CYS A 84 6.43 -1.21 -17.74
CA CYS A 84 5.36 -1.36 -16.75
C CYS A 84 4.61 -0.04 -16.63
N ILE A 85 3.28 -0.10 -16.51
CA ILE A 85 2.43 1.08 -16.66
C ILE A 85 1.43 1.25 -15.53
N GLY A 86 1.06 2.51 -15.28
CA GLY A 86 -0.03 2.91 -14.41
C GLY A 86 0.26 2.76 -12.91
N LEU A 87 -0.81 2.85 -12.12
CA LEU A 87 -0.72 2.97 -10.66
C LEU A 87 -0.02 1.78 -9.98
N GLY A 88 -0.24 0.57 -10.48
CA GLY A 88 0.37 -0.65 -9.96
C GLY A 88 1.59 -1.15 -10.73
N GLN A 89 2.10 -0.37 -11.71
CA GLN A 89 3.21 -0.76 -12.58
C GLN A 89 3.06 -2.20 -13.13
N PHE A 90 1.92 -2.47 -13.77
CA PHE A 90 1.71 -3.77 -14.41
C PHE A 90 2.50 -3.83 -15.72
N CYS A 91 3.36 -4.83 -15.84
CA CYS A 91 4.15 -5.05 -17.06
C CYS A 91 3.36 -5.94 -18.02
N GLY A 92 3.16 -5.47 -19.26
CA GLY A 92 2.57 -6.27 -20.31
C GLY A 92 3.55 -7.38 -20.72
N GLY A 93 3.25 -8.63 -20.38
CA GLY A 93 3.84 -9.76 -21.07
C GLY A 93 3.25 -9.82 -22.48
N THR A 94 4.10 -9.66 -23.49
CA THR A 94 3.74 -9.95 -24.89
C THR A 94 3.27 -11.39 -25.06
#